data_AF-A0AB33SX41-F1
#
_entry.id   AF-A0AB33SX41-F1
#
_cell.length_a   1.000
_cell.length_b   1.000
_cell.length_c   1.000
_cell.angle_alpha   90.00
_cell.angle_beta   90.00
_cell.angle_gamma   90.00
#
_symmetry.space_group_name_H-M   'P 1'
#
loop_
_entity.id
_entity.type
_entity.pdbx_description
1 polymer ?
#
loop_
_entity_poly.entity_id
_entity_poly.type
_entity_poly.pdbx_seq_one_letter_code
_entity_poly.pdbx_strand_id
1 'polypeptide(L)'
;MTDESEYPPPTTVAELRRILDQLPPDMPVLVDGYEAAYAAIGAVALTEVQELSGRPSYLGRFEHPGDAARAVAGDDAAAWMVSDPGPLPERVGDPVVALVLRREEREDDDDE
;
A
#
# COMPACT_ATOMS: atom_id res chain seq x y z
N MET A 1 -21.51 3.11 21.66
CA MET A 1 -20.93 3.58 20.39
C MET A 1 -19.59 4.17 20.74
N THR A 2 -18.52 3.45 20.46
CA THR A 2 -17.20 4.07 20.38
C THR A 2 -17.26 5.02 19.19
N ASP A 3 -17.10 6.32 19.42
CA ASP A 3 -16.87 7.29 18.35
C ASP A 3 -15.66 6.80 17.57
N GLU A 4 -15.85 6.38 16.32
CA GLU A 4 -14.75 6.13 15.39
C GLU A 4 -14.03 7.46 15.20
N SER A 5 -12.96 7.65 15.96
CA SER A 5 -12.12 8.83 15.87
C SER A 5 -11.15 8.62 14.72
N GLU A 6 -11.58 8.95 13.49
CA GLU A 6 -10.68 8.94 12.34
C GLU A 6 -9.60 10.01 12.50
N TYR A 7 -8.34 9.60 12.36
CA TYR A 7 -7.22 10.53 12.24
C TYR A 7 -7.06 10.96 10.78
N PRO A 8 -6.64 12.21 10.51
CA PRO A 8 -6.24 12.57 9.15
C PRO A 8 -5.08 11.66 8.70
N PRO A 9 -5.02 11.29 7.41
CA PRO A 9 -4.02 10.35 6.91
C PRO A 9 -2.61 10.91 7.14
N PRO A 10 -1.74 10.25 7.92
CA PRO A 10 -0.37 10.70 8.09
C PRO A 10 0.38 10.51 6.76
N THR A 11 1.00 11.58 6.30
CA THR A 11 1.80 11.59 5.06
C THR A 11 3.29 11.45 5.33
N THR A 12 3.70 11.57 6.59
CA THR A 12 5.10 11.43 7.03
C THR A 12 5.23 10.54 8.27
N VAL A 13 6.44 10.01 8.49
CA VAL A 13 6.76 9.23 9.71
C VAL A 13 6.58 10.06 10.98
N ALA A 14 6.84 11.37 10.94
CA ALA A 14 6.68 12.24 12.10
C ALA A 14 5.20 12.40 12.49
N GLU A 15 4.31 12.54 11.50
CA GLU A 15 2.86 12.57 11.73
C GLU A 15 2.35 11.24 12.26
N LEU A 16 2.82 10.12 11.69
CA LEU A 16 2.46 8.78 12.17
C LEU A 16 2.89 8.58 13.64
N ARG A 17 4.14 8.95 13.98
CA ARG A 17 4.64 8.86 15.37
C ARG A 17 3.78 9.65 16.34
N ARG A 18 3.38 10.87 15.98
CA ARG A 18 2.53 11.70 16.83
C ARG A 18 1.19 11.06 17.14
N ILE A 19 0.61 10.32 16.20
CA ILE A 19 -0.62 9.54 16.43
C ILE A 19 -0.33 8.39 17.40
N LEU A 20 0.69 7.60 17.10
CA LEU A 20 1.07 6.43 17.91
C LEU A 20 1.44 6.79 19.35
N ASP A 21 2.12 7.92 19.58
CA ASP A 21 2.54 8.41 20.90
C ASP A 21 1.35 8.74 21.83
N GLN A 22 0.13 8.85 21.29
CA GLN A 22 -1.09 9.14 22.06
C GLN A 22 -1.86 7.87 22.43
N LEU A 23 -1.48 6.70 21.90
CA LEU A 23 -2.20 5.44 22.08
C LEU A 23 -1.60 4.61 23.23
N PRO A 24 -2.39 3.70 23.85
CA PRO A 24 -1.87 2.73 24.80
C PRO A 24 -0.73 1.89 24.18
N PRO A 25 0.36 1.62 24.91
CA PRO A 25 1.55 0.97 24.36
C PRO A 25 1.34 -0.49 23.94
N ASP A 26 0.29 -1.13 24.44
CA ASP A 26 -0.12 -2.51 24.14
C ASP A 26 -1.27 -2.60 23.11
N MET A 27 -1.72 -1.46 22.59
CA MET A 27 -2.75 -1.44 21.56
C MET A 27 -2.21 -2.05 20.25
N PRO A 28 -2.92 -3.01 19.62
CA PRO A 28 -2.48 -3.60 18.36
C PRO A 28 -2.53 -2.58 17.22
N VAL A 29 -1.51 -2.61 16.35
CA VAL A 29 -1.50 -1.90 15.07
C VAL A 29 -1.77 -2.92 13.96
N LEU A 30 -2.90 -2.76 13.28
CA LEU A 30 -3.35 -3.66 12.21
C LEU A 30 -3.31 -2.94 10.86
N VAL A 31 -3.19 -3.70 9.79
CA VAL A 31 -3.33 -3.23 8.40
C VAL A 31 -4.62 -3.80 7.81
N ASP A 32 -5.19 -3.08 6.83
CA ASP A 32 -6.38 -3.53 6.12
C ASP A 32 -6.08 -4.80 5.32
N GLY A 33 -7.02 -5.75 5.39
CA GLY A 33 -7.01 -7.00 4.68
C GLY A 33 -7.87 -6.95 3.43
N TYR A 34 -8.08 -8.11 2.82
CA TYR A 34 -9.12 -8.23 1.79
C TYR A 34 -10.51 -8.27 2.46
N GLU A 35 -11.56 -7.85 1.78
CA GLU A 35 -12.97 -7.99 2.24
C GLU A 35 -13.30 -7.39 3.63
N ALA A 36 -12.73 -6.22 3.96
CA ALA A 36 -12.99 -5.52 5.23
C ALA A 36 -12.55 -6.28 6.50
N ALA A 37 -11.57 -7.18 6.36
CA ALA A 37 -10.87 -7.81 7.47
C ALA A 37 -9.62 -6.99 7.85
N TYR A 38 -9.03 -7.28 9.01
CA TYR A 38 -7.76 -6.69 9.46
C TYR A 38 -6.70 -7.77 9.66
N ALA A 39 -5.44 -7.45 9.39
CA ALA A 39 -4.30 -8.35 9.56
C ALA A 39 -3.22 -7.73 10.46
N ALA A 40 -2.46 -8.58 11.14
CA ALA A 40 -1.24 -8.16 11.83
C ALA A 40 -0.19 -7.69 10.80
N ILE A 41 0.79 -6.92 11.24
CA ILE A 41 1.95 -6.58 10.42
C ILE A 41 2.92 -7.76 10.44
N GLY A 42 3.13 -8.39 9.28
CA GLY A 42 4.10 -9.47 9.11
C GLY A 42 5.51 -8.97 8.85
N ALA A 43 5.66 -7.81 8.20
CA ALA A 43 6.95 -7.21 7.94
C ALA A 43 6.91 -5.68 7.82
N VAL A 44 8.02 -5.04 8.18
CA VAL A 44 8.27 -3.60 7.99
C VAL A 44 9.53 -3.45 7.14
N ALA A 45 9.42 -2.78 5.99
CA ALA A 45 10.54 -2.64 5.07
C ALA A 45 10.68 -1.20 4.57
N LEU A 46 11.92 -0.73 4.43
CA LEU A 46 12.23 0.46 3.64
C LEU A 46 12.36 0.05 2.18
N THR A 47 11.53 0.63 1.32
CA THR A 47 11.44 0.27 -0.10
C THR A 47 11.48 1.52 -0.95
N GLU A 48 12.31 1.52 -1.99
CA GLU A 48 12.24 2.55 -3.01
C GLU A 48 10.97 2.34 -3.85
N VAL A 49 10.21 3.40 -4.07
CA VAL A 49 8.95 3.38 -4.79
C VAL A 49 8.88 4.52 -5.81
N GLN A 50 8.21 4.28 -6.93
CA GLN A 50 7.89 5.26 -7.95
C GLN A 50 6.40 5.57 -7.90
N GLU A 51 6.04 6.86 -7.83
CA GLU A 51 4.66 7.30 -8.00
C GLU A 51 4.29 7.26 -9.49
N LEU A 52 3.09 6.77 -9.79
CA LEU A 52 2.52 6.71 -11.12
C LEU A 52 1.15 7.41 -11.17
N SER A 53 0.93 8.22 -12.20
CA SER A 53 -0.38 8.78 -12.53
C SER A 53 -1.15 7.88 -13.50
N GLY A 54 -2.44 8.15 -13.71
CA GLY A 54 -3.24 7.45 -14.73
C GLY A 54 -3.57 5.99 -14.40
N ARG A 55 -3.39 5.55 -13.14
CA ARG A 55 -3.69 4.19 -12.71
C ARG A 55 -5.13 4.02 -12.22
N PRO A 56 -5.71 2.80 -12.32
CA PRO A 56 -6.90 2.46 -11.58
C PRO A 56 -6.70 2.66 -10.07
N SER A 57 -7.67 3.29 -9.41
CA SER A 57 -7.56 3.67 -7.99
C SER A 57 -7.33 2.49 -7.03
N TYR A 58 -7.85 1.31 -7.38
CA TYR A 58 -7.73 0.10 -6.56
C TYR A 58 -6.29 -0.47 -6.48
N LEU A 59 -5.38 -0.07 -7.39
CA LEU A 59 -3.98 -0.48 -7.35
C LEU A 59 -3.11 0.41 -6.45
N GLY A 60 -3.62 1.57 -6.05
CA GLY A 60 -2.81 2.61 -5.43
C GLY A 60 -1.89 3.33 -6.41
N ARG A 61 -1.12 4.29 -5.88
CA ARG A 61 -0.32 5.24 -6.67
C ARG A 61 1.17 4.92 -6.76
N PHE A 62 1.69 4.05 -5.90
CA PHE A 62 3.11 3.74 -5.80
C PHE A 62 3.38 2.30 -6.21
N GLU A 63 4.55 2.07 -6.79
CA GLU A 63 5.00 0.74 -7.18
C GLU A 63 6.52 0.63 -7.11
N HIS A 64 7.05 -0.60 -7.12
CA HIS A 64 8.48 -0.79 -7.20
C HIS A 64 9.02 -0.22 -8.53
N PRO A 65 10.16 0.50 -8.56
CA PRO A 65 10.64 1.20 -9.76
C PRO A 65 10.78 0.31 -11.02
N GLY A 66 11.16 -0.95 -10.83
CA GLY A 66 11.25 -1.92 -11.92
C GLY A 66 9.89 -2.27 -12.53
N ASP A 67 8.88 -2.48 -11.70
CA ASP A 67 7.52 -2.80 -12.14
C ASP A 67 6.85 -1.55 -12.73
N ALA A 68 7.10 -0.38 -12.13
CA ALA A 68 6.66 0.90 -12.68
C ALA A 68 7.24 1.17 -14.08
N ALA A 69 8.50 0.78 -14.34
CA ALA A 69 9.09 0.88 -15.67
C ALA A 69 8.38 0.01 -16.70
N ARG A 70 8.03 -1.25 -16.34
CA ARG A 70 7.27 -2.16 -17.20
C ARG A 70 5.85 -1.65 -17.47
N ALA A 71 5.18 -1.10 -16.44
CA ALA A 71 3.85 -0.52 -16.57
C ALA A 71 3.83 0.67 -17.55
N VAL A 72 4.81 1.58 -17.44
CA VAL A 72 4.95 2.73 -18.36
C VAL A 72 5.30 2.29 -19.79
N ALA A 73 6.09 1.23 -19.93
CA ALA A 73 6.43 0.65 -21.24
C ALA A 73 5.24 -0.09 -21.90
N GLY A 74 4.19 -0.39 -21.14
CA GLY A 74 3.05 -1.19 -21.60
C GLY A 74 3.32 -2.69 -21.62
N ASP A 75 4.42 -3.16 -21.02
CA ASP A 75 4.81 -4.58 -20.99
C ASP A 75 3.81 -5.40 -20.14
N ASP A 76 3.25 -4.78 -19.09
CA ASP A 76 2.26 -5.39 -18.21
C ASP A 76 0.80 -5.00 -18.59
N ALA A 77 0.58 -4.35 -19.75
CA ALA A 77 -0.74 -3.83 -20.13
C ALA A 77 -1.84 -4.90 -20.16
N ALA A 78 -1.50 -6.16 -20.46
CA ALA A 78 -2.46 -7.27 -20.44
C ALA A 78 -2.98 -7.61 -19.03
N ALA A 79 -2.21 -7.35 -17.97
CA ALA A 79 -2.66 -7.55 -16.59
C ALA A 79 -3.61 -6.44 -16.11
N TRP A 80 -3.71 -5.33 -16.85
CA TRP A 80 -4.51 -4.15 -16.51
C TRP A 80 -5.82 -4.10 -17.32
N MET A 81 -5.97 -4.96 -18.34
CA MET A 81 -7.10 -5.00 -19.28
C MET A 81 -8.28 -5.84 -18.77
N VAL A 82 -8.90 -5.47 -17.64
CA VAL A 82 -10.23 -6.00 -17.30
C VAL A 82 -11.35 -5.21 -18.00
N SER A 83 -11.10 -3.95 -18.38
CA SER A 83 -12.05 -3.16 -19.18
C SER A 83 -11.43 -1.87 -19.71
N ASP A 84 -11.34 -1.76 -21.04
CA ASP A 84 -10.92 -0.62 -21.86
C ASP A 84 -9.45 -0.16 -21.67
N PRO A 85 -8.60 -0.12 -22.72
CA PRO A 85 -7.22 0.36 -22.60
C PRO A 85 -7.23 1.87 -22.38
N GLY A 86 -7.30 2.27 -21.11
CA GLY A 86 -6.96 3.61 -20.69
C GLY A 86 -5.52 3.98 -21.11
N PRO A 87 -5.16 5.28 -21.07
CA PRO A 87 -3.79 5.69 -21.33
C PRO A 87 -2.81 4.97 -20.39
N LEU A 88 -1.61 4.67 -20.90
CA LEU A 88 -0.55 4.11 -20.06
C LEU A 88 -0.25 5.06 -18.89
N PRO A 89 0.12 4.52 -17.72
CA PRO A 89 0.51 5.36 -16.59
C PRO A 89 1.78 6.14 -16.90
N GLU A 90 1.98 7.25 -16.20
CA GLU A 90 3.18 8.09 -16.31
C GLU A 90 3.88 8.21 -14.96
N ARG A 91 5.21 8.40 -14.97
CA ARG A 91 5.98 8.65 -13.75
C ARG A 91 5.68 10.04 -13.20
N VAL A 92 5.45 10.11 -11.89
CA VAL A 92 5.35 11.36 -11.15
C VAL A 92 6.62 11.54 -10.32
N GLY A 93 7.43 12.52 -10.69
CA GLY A 93 8.68 12.84 -9.98
C GLY A 93 9.72 11.72 -9.97
N ASP A 94 10.72 11.88 -9.11
CA ASP A 94 11.77 10.90 -8.87
C ASP A 94 11.34 9.84 -7.85
N PRO A 95 11.90 8.62 -7.89
CA PRO A 95 11.67 7.62 -6.86
C PRO A 95 11.98 8.12 -5.44
N VAL A 96 11.22 7.63 -4.47
CA VAL A 96 11.37 7.98 -3.05
C VAL A 96 11.47 6.72 -2.20
N VAL A 97 12.13 6.81 -1.04
CA VAL A 97 12.15 5.73 -0.05
C VAL A 97 10.92 5.84 0.84
N ALA A 98 10.13 4.78 0.91
CA ALA A 98 8.94 4.66 1.73
C ALA A 98 9.10 3.57 2.81
N LEU A 99 8.46 3.76 3.96
CA LEU A 99 8.24 2.71 4.94
C LEU A 99 6.97 1.94 4.54
N VAL A 100 7.10 0.66 4.23
CA VAL A 100 5.99 -0.21 3.82
C VAL A 100 5.71 -1.23 4.92
N LEU A 101 4.46 -1.26 5.38
CA LEU A 101 3.93 -2.27 6.29
C LEU A 101 3.26 -3.35 5.46
N ARG A 102 3.79 -4.58 5.50
CA ARG A 102 3.19 -5.73 4.83
C ARG A 102 2.34 -6.48 5.81
N ARG A 103 1.13 -6.85 5.39
CA ARG A 103 0.26 -7.72 6.16
C ARG A 103 0.93 -9.07 6.40
N GLU A 104 0.62 -9.68 7.53
CA GLU A 104 0.87 -11.09 7.79
C GLU A 104 0.10 -11.91 6.74
N GLU A 105 0.80 -12.84 6.10
CA GLU A 105 0.19 -13.90 5.31
C GLU A 105 0.17 -15.16 6.18
N ARG A 106 -1.01 -15.75 6.33
CA ARG A 106 -1.15 -17.08 6.91
C ARG A 106 -1.32 -18.00 5.72
N GLU A 107 -0.36 -18.89 5.54
CA GLU A 107 -0.64 -20.11 4.80
C GLU A 107 -1.66 -20.84 5.68
N ASP A 108 -2.89 -21.02 5.18
CA ASP A 108 -3.74 -22.02 5.79
C ASP A 108 -2.96 -23.33 5.65
N ASP A 109 -2.69 -24.00 6.77
CA ASP A 109 -2.11 -25.35 6.78
C ASP A 109 -3.13 -26.29 6.10
N ASP A 110 -3.18 -26.27 4.77
CA ASP A 110 -3.84 -27.28 3.93
C ASP A 110 -2.99 -28.57 3.96
N ASP A 111 -2.72 -29.08 5.17
CA ASP A 111 -2.15 -30.38 5.43
C ASP A 111 -3.28 -31.32 5.88
N GLU A 112 -3.93 -32.01 4.93
CA GLU A 112 -4.54 -33.34 5.16
C GLU A 112 -4.31 -34.29 3.98
#